data_AF-A0A3D3JG40-F1
#
_entry.id   AF-A0A3D3JG40-F1
#
_cell.length_a   1.000
_cell.length_b   1.000
_cell.length_c   1.000
_cell.angle_alpha   90.00
_cell.angle_beta   90.00
_cell.angle_gamma   90.00
#
_symmetry.space_group_name_H-M   'P 1'
#
loop_
_entity.id
_entity.type
_entity.pdbx_description
1 polymer ?
#
loop_
_entity_poly.entity_id
_entity_poly.type
_entity_poly.pdbx_seq_one_letter_code
_entity_poly.pdbx_strand_id
1 'polypeptide(L)'
;LIGGIQWVSELVELCGGIDIFPEHRDQQAARGRIIADPLEPVRRRPDIYIASWCGKMFKPDAVRQRPGWEQFSPITNSMMFEIPSPIILQPGPAALTDGVAAILRIY
;
A
#
# COMPACT_ATOMS: atom_id res chain seq x y z
N LEU A 1 -6.96 9.13 1.15
CA LEU A 1 -6.42 7.75 0.95
C LEU A 1 -6.21 7.12 2.33
N ILE A 2 -6.09 5.80 2.43
CA ILE A 2 -5.92 5.10 3.71
C ILE A 2 -4.59 4.33 3.70
N GLY A 3 -3.84 4.40 4.79
CA GLY A 3 -2.59 3.65 4.97
C GLY A 3 -2.83 2.15 5.18
N GLY A 4 -1.72 1.39 5.24
CA GLY A 4 -1.73 -0.05 5.46
C GLY A 4 -2.32 -0.43 6.82
N ILE A 5 -2.89 -1.63 6.90
CA ILE A 5 -3.30 -2.23 8.18
C ILE A 5 -2.07 -2.88 8.80
N GLN A 6 -1.99 -2.93 10.14
CA GLN A 6 -0.83 -3.42 10.89
C GLN A 6 -0.17 -4.68 10.29
N TRP A 7 -0.93 -5.77 10.09
CA TRP A 7 -0.34 -6.99 9.57
C TRP A 7 0.21 -6.83 8.15
N VAL A 8 -0.36 -5.97 7.31
CA VAL A 8 0.18 -5.70 5.98
C VAL A 8 1.52 -4.99 6.09
N SER A 9 1.64 -4.02 7.00
CA SER A 9 2.90 -3.33 7.30
C SER A 9 3.95 -4.31 7.83
N GLU A 10 3.57 -5.20 8.75
CA GLU A 10 4.46 -6.24 9.29
C GLU A 10 4.93 -7.21 8.19
N LEU A 11 4.05 -7.61 7.26
CA LEU A 11 4.43 -8.47 6.13
C LEU A 11 5.38 -7.77 5.15
N VAL A 12 5.16 -6.47 4.89
CA VAL A 12 6.08 -5.63 4.10
C VAL A 12 7.46 -5.62 4.75
N GLU A 13 7.53 -5.36 6.05
CA GLU A 13 8.79 -5.35 6.82
C GLU A 13 9.47 -6.72 6.84
N LEU A 14 8.71 -7.81 7.05
CA LEU A 14 9.20 -9.18 7.01
C LEU A 14 9.77 -9.58 5.63
N CYS A 15 9.22 -9.03 4.55
CA CYS A 15 9.72 -9.26 3.20
C CYS A 15 10.93 -8.36 2.85
N GLY A 16 11.39 -7.51 3.76
CA GLY A 16 12.56 -6.63 3.56
C GLY A 16 12.21 -5.21 3.11
N GLY A 17 10.94 -4.85 3.06
CA GLY A 17 10.48 -3.49 2.77
C GLY A 17 10.45 -2.59 4.01
N ILE A 18 10.07 -1.34 3.80
CA ILE A 18 9.88 -0.33 4.84
C ILE A 18 8.46 0.22 4.71
N ASP A 19 7.67 0.17 5.79
CA ASP A 19 6.41 0.91 5.83
C ASP A 19 6.71 2.42 5.88
N ILE A 20 6.14 3.17 4.92
CA ILE A 20 6.35 4.61 4.80
C ILE A 20 5.46 5.43 5.76
N PHE A 21 4.45 4.78 6.38
CA PHE A 21 3.56 5.37 7.38
C PHE A 21 3.46 4.51 8.65
N PRO A 22 4.59 4.20 9.33
CA PRO A 22 4.58 3.34 10.51
C PRO A 22 3.73 3.93 11.64
N GLU A 23 3.56 5.26 11.71
CA GLU A 23 2.72 5.94 12.70
C GLU A 23 1.22 5.61 12.58
N HIS A 24 0.78 5.05 11.45
CA HIS A 24 -0.62 4.71 11.23
C HIS A 24 -0.95 3.25 11.56
N ARG A 25 0.06 2.37 11.65
CA ARG A 25 -0.17 0.92 11.75
C ARG A 25 -0.86 0.50 13.06
N ASP A 26 -0.59 1.22 14.15
CA ASP A 26 -1.14 0.92 15.49
C ASP A 26 -2.62 1.32 15.64
N GLN A 27 -3.18 2.02 14.64
CA GLN A 27 -4.56 2.47 14.66
C GLN A 27 -5.50 1.33 14.25
N GLN A 28 -6.32 0.83 15.19
CA GLN A 28 -7.26 -0.26 14.92
C GLN A 28 -8.36 0.12 13.92
N ALA A 29 -8.93 1.33 14.06
CA ALA A 29 -10.00 1.81 13.21
C ALA A 29 -9.45 2.40 11.90
N ALA A 30 -10.15 2.15 10.79
CA ALA A 30 -9.81 2.71 9.48
C ALA A 30 -9.65 4.25 9.50
N ARG A 31 -10.44 4.93 10.33
CA ARG A 31 -10.38 6.39 10.51
C ARG A 31 -9.00 6.88 10.97
N GLY A 32 -8.33 6.14 11.86
CA GLY A 32 -7.01 6.51 12.37
C GLY A 32 -5.89 6.32 11.33
N ARG A 33 -6.16 5.59 10.25
CA ARG A 33 -5.21 5.32 9.16
C ARG A 33 -5.41 6.23 7.95
N ILE A 34 -6.31 7.21 8.04
CA ILE A 34 -6.56 8.15 6.95
C ILE A 34 -5.36 9.09 6.86
N ILE A 35 -4.74 9.12 5.68
CA ILE A 35 -3.72 10.10 5.35
C ILE A 35 -4.46 11.37 4.92
N ALA A 36 -4.46 12.35 5.83
CA ALA A 36 -5.27 13.57 5.73
C ALA A 36 -4.83 14.48 4.59
N ASP A 37 -3.52 14.69 4.43
CA ASP A 37 -2.97 15.43 3.29
C ASP A 37 -2.72 14.47 2.11
N PRO A 38 -3.43 14.63 0.98
CA PRO A 38 -3.26 13.76 -0.19
C PRO A 38 -1.88 13.87 -0.85
N LEU A 39 -1.08 14.90 -0.56
CA LEU A 39 0.28 15.07 -1.06
C LEU A 39 1.34 14.50 -0.13
N GLU A 40 0.97 14.03 1.07
CA GLU A 40 1.93 13.45 2.01
C GLU A 40 2.68 12.24 1.43
N PRO A 41 2.04 11.28 0.72
CA PRO A 41 2.77 10.19 0.05
C PRO A 41 3.79 10.71 -0.96
N VAL A 42 3.46 11.79 -1.67
CA VAL A 42 4.36 12.40 -2.66
C VAL A 42 5.59 12.99 -1.99
N ARG A 43 5.41 13.69 -0.86
CA ARG A 43 6.51 14.27 -0.07
C ARG A 43 7.41 13.22 0.57
N ARG A 44 6.84 12.10 1.03
CA ARG A 44 7.59 10.99 1.64
C ARG A 44 8.42 10.18 0.62
N ARG A 45 8.11 10.29 -0.68
CA ARG A 45 8.86 9.69 -1.78
C ARG A 45 9.16 8.18 -1.61
N PRO A 46 8.13 7.33 -1.45
CA PRO A 46 8.35 5.87 -1.45
C PRO A 46 8.83 5.39 -2.82
N ASP A 47 9.52 4.25 -2.83
CA ASP A 47 9.95 3.58 -4.07
C ASP A 47 8.80 2.82 -4.74
N ILE A 48 7.90 2.24 -3.93
CA ILE A 48 6.83 1.33 -4.35
C ILE A 48 5.49 1.80 -3.81
N TYR A 49 4.43 1.66 -4.61
CA TYR A 49 3.04 1.83 -4.18
C TYR A 49 2.28 0.51 -4.34
N ILE A 50 1.91 -0.12 -3.22
CA ILE A 50 1.09 -1.35 -3.22
C ILE A 50 -0.36 -0.96 -2.92
N ALA A 51 -1.26 -1.33 -3.83
CA ALA A 51 -2.70 -1.12 -3.70
C ALA A 51 -3.41 -2.44 -3.40
N SER A 52 -4.43 -2.38 -2.53
CA SER A 52 -5.39 -3.47 -2.37
C SER A 52 -6.77 -2.91 -2.07
N TRP A 53 -7.77 -3.24 -2.90
CA TRP A 53 -9.12 -2.70 -2.80
C TRP A 53 -10.13 -3.78 -2.43
N CYS A 54 -10.98 -3.51 -1.44
CA CYS A 54 -12.08 -4.39 -1.08
C CYS A 54 -13.23 -4.22 -2.07
N GLY A 55 -13.45 -5.20 -2.94
CA GLY A 55 -14.62 -5.27 -3.84
C GLY A 55 -14.62 -4.27 -5.01
N LYS A 56 -13.51 -3.59 -5.30
CA LYS A 56 -13.34 -2.76 -6.51
C LYS A 56 -11.98 -3.06 -7.13
N MET A 57 -11.90 -3.08 -8.46
CA MET A 57 -10.64 -3.26 -9.17
C MET A 57 -9.76 -2.01 -9.02
N PHE A 58 -8.47 -2.20 -8.73
CA PHE A 58 -7.51 -1.09 -8.70
C PHE A 58 -7.52 -0.31 -10.02
N LYS A 59 -7.60 1.01 -9.93
CA LYS A 59 -7.56 1.92 -11.08
C LYS A 59 -6.27 2.74 -11.02
N PRO A 60 -5.17 2.25 -11.60
CA PRO A 60 -3.89 2.97 -11.56
C PRO A 60 -3.99 4.34 -12.26
N ASP A 61 -4.82 4.47 -13.31
CA ASP A 61 -5.04 5.76 -13.97
C ASP A 61 -5.72 6.79 -13.07
N ALA A 62 -6.62 6.35 -12.19
CA ALA A 62 -7.23 7.23 -11.19
C ALA A 62 -6.22 7.69 -10.12
N VAL A 63 -5.15 6.92 -9.89
CA VAL A 63 -4.03 7.35 -9.04
C VAL A 63 -3.17 8.37 -9.76
N ARG A 64 -2.85 8.13 -11.04
CA ARG A 64 -2.05 9.04 -11.88
C ARG A 64 -2.69 10.41 -12.08
N GLN A 65 -4.02 10.46 -12.13
CA GLN A 65 -4.78 11.70 -12.32
C GLN A 65 -4.98 12.51 -11.03
N ARG A 66 -4.43 12.07 -9.89
CA ARG A 66 -4.53 12.85 -8.64
C ARG A 66 -3.71 14.13 -8.78
N PRO A 67 -4.29 15.31 -8.46
CA PRO A 67 -3.55 16.56 -8.50
C PRO A 67 -2.28 16.49 -7.64
N GLY A 68 -1.12 16.85 -8.22
CA GLY A 68 0.17 16.87 -7.52
C GLY A 68 0.89 15.52 -7.43
N TRP A 69 0.36 14.46 -8.06
CA TRP A 69 0.97 13.13 -8.11
C TRP A 69 1.79 12.89 -9.38
N GLU A 70 1.93 13.88 -10.26
CA GLU A 70 2.63 13.77 -11.54
C GLU A 70 4.11 13.38 -11.36
N GLN A 71 4.71 13.78 -10.23
CA GLN A 71 6.10 13.48 -9.84
C GLN A 71 6.20 12.39 -8.77
N PHE A 72 5.11 11.69 -8.46
CA PHE A 72 5.13 10.63 -7.47
C PHE A 72 6.03 9.48 -7.95
N SER A 73 7.09 9.18 -7.21
CA SER A 73 8.15 8.22 -7.60
C SER A 73 7.61 6.87 -8.11
N PRO A 74 6.62 6.22 -7.45
CA PRO A 74 6.06 4.98 -7.97
C PRO A 74 5.34 5.11 -9.32
N ILE A 75 4.79 6.29 -9.66
CA ILE A 75 4.21 6.54 -10.97
C ILE A 75 5.31 6.64 -12.03
N THR A 76 6.34 7.46 -11.78
CA THR A 76 7.40 7.73 -12.76
C THR A 76 8.25 6.50 -13.04
N ASN A 77 8.43 5.63 -12.04
CA ASN A 77 9.25 4.43 -12.14
C ASN A 77 8.46 3.17 -12.51
N SER A 78 7.15 3.28 -12.80
CA SER A 78 6.26 2.14 -13.03
C SER A 78 6.20 1.13 -11.87
N MET A 79 6.36 1.59 -10.63
CA MET A 79 6.39 0.78 -9.40
C MET A 79 5.05 0.82 -8.65
N MET A 80 3.94 0.76 -9.38
CA MET A 80 2.60 0.64 -8.80
C MET A 80 2.05 -0.77 -9.03
N PHE A 81 1.76 -1.47 -7.94
CA PHE A 81 1.32 -2.86 -7.98
C PHE A 81 0.00 -3.04 -7.24
N GLU A 82 -0.82 -3.98 -7.70
CA GLU A 82 -2.00 -4.43 -6.99
C GLU A 82 -1.73 -5.79 -6.35
N ILE A 83 -2.08 -5.94 -5.06
CA ILE A 83 -2.21 -7.24 -4.41
C ILE A 83 -3.70 -7.47 -4.12
N PRO A 84 -4.30 -8.56 -4.63
CA PRO A 84 -5.72 -8.84 -4.44
C PRO A 84 -6.12 -8.88 -2.96
N SER A 85 -7.24 -8.24 -2.61
CA SER A 85 -7.70 -8.17 -1.23
C SER A 85 -7.93 -9.52 -0.54
N PRO A 86 -8.37 -10.61 -1.21
CA PRO A 86 -8.53 -11.91 -0.56
C PRO A 86 -7.23 -12.51 -0.01
N ILE A 87 -6.08 -12.12 -0.56
CA ILE A 87 -4.78 -12.67 -0.17
C ILE A 87 -3.95 -11.75 0.72
N ILE A 88 -4.40 -10.51 1.01
CA ILE A 88 -3.62 -9.57 1.82
C ILE A 88 -4.43 -8.82 2.89
N LEU A 89 -5.72 -8.57 2.66
CA LEU A 89 -6.57 -7.83 3.60
C LEU A 89 -7.34 -8.73 4.57
N GLN A 90 -7.22 -10.05 4.47
CA GLN A 90 -7.79 -10.99 5.43
C GLN A 90 -6.67 -11.53 6.32
N PRO A 91 -6.77 -11.41 7.66
CA PRO A 91 -5.80 -11.97 8.58
C PRO A 91 -5.97 -13.50 8.63
N GLY A 92 -5.28 -14.21 7.74
CA GLY A 92 -5.37 -15.66 7.61
C GLY A 92 -4.20 -16.26 6.81
N PRO A 93 -4.20 -17.59 6.61
CA PRO A 93 -3.08 -18.30 5.98
C PRO A 93 -2.67 -17.73 4.63
N ALA A 94 -3.63 -17.29 3.81
CA ALA A 94 -3.37 -16.70 2.50
C ALA A 94 -2.46 -15.46 2.56
N ALA A 95 -2.56 -14.63 3.62
CA ALA A 95 -1.67 -13.49 3.79
C ALA A 95 -0.22 -13.90 4.06
N LEU A 96 -0.03 -15.01 4.77
CA LEU A 96 1.28 -15.58 5.12
C LEU A 96 1.87 -16.45 4.00
N THR A 97 1.08 -16.86 3.03
CA THR A 97 1.52 -17.64 1.86
C THR A 97 1.48 -16.81 0.59
N ASP A 98 0.31 -16.68 -0.03
CA ASP A 98 0.13 -16.02 -1.31
C ASP A 98 0.42 -14.51 -1.22
N GLY A 99 0.04 -13.88 -0.11
CA GLY A 99 0.31 -12.48 0.19
C GLY A 99 1.81 -12.19 0.27
N VAL A 100 2.55 -12.92 1.11
CA VAL A 100 4.02 -12.85 1.20
C VAL A 100 4.67 -13.11 -0.16
N ALA A 101 4.24 -14.16 -0.87
CA ALA A 101 4.77 -14.48 -2.19
C ALA A 101 4.48 -13.36 -3.22
N ALA A 102 3.36 -12.64 -3.10
CA ALA A 102 3.06 -11.50 -3.93
C ALA A 102 3.95 -10.28 -3.60
N ILE A 103 4.20 -10.01 -2.32
CA ILE A 103 5.11 -8.94 -1.88
C ILE A 103 6.54 -9.21 -2.37
N LEU A 104 7.05 -10.43 -2.18
CA LEU A 104 8.40 -10.81 -2.59
C LEU A 104 8.63 -10.77 -4.11
N ARG A 105 7.57 -10.80 -4.93
CA ARG A 105 7.68 -10.64 -6.39
C ARG A 105 7.79 -9.18 -6.82
N ILE A 106 7.46 -8.24 -5.94
CA ILE A 106 7.52 -6.80 -6.20
C ILE A 106 8.93 -6.26 -5.92
N TYR A 107 9.64 -6.84 -4.95
CA TYR A 107 11.02 -6.51 -4.63
C TYR A 107 12.00 -7.20 -5.58
#